data_AF-A0A9D2W259-F1
#
_entry.id   AF-A0A9D2W259-F1
#
_cell.length_a   1.000
_cell.length_b   1.000
_cell.length_c   1.000
_cell.angle_alpha   90.00
_cell.angle_beta   90.00
_cell.angle_gamma   90.00
#
_symmetry.space_group_name_H-M   'P 1'
#
loop_
_entity.id
_entity.type
_entity.pdbx_description
1 polymer ?
#
loop_
_entity_poly.entity_id
_entity_poly.type
_entity_poly.pdbx_seq_one_letter_code
_entity_poly.pdbx_strand_id
1 'polypeptide(L)'
;MAMVVKKYARPTLFNCFVYTFFRPSKAERAYRYALRLARCGVETAAPIGYVHVYRGGIFHTGYFLCRFLPYPTLSSIKKLDETENRQLGEDFVAFTVFLHRHGLVPGDYNPGNILYHKDSEGKYRFALVDINRFYFGHPTMARCMRSFTQLSGARLSQLVVLIRRYCDVRHWDPKRAWKYFQLYRRSLCGKERIKSKFKSLLGLLP
;
A
#
# COMPACT_ATOMS: atom_id res chain seq x y z
N MET A 1 1.33 -21.02 -16.81
CA MET A 1 0.85 -20.05 -15.81
C MET A 1 2.07 -19.43 -15.13
N ALA A 2 2.26 -18.11 -15.23
CA ALA A 2 3.41 -17.43 -14.61
C ALA A 2 3.18 -17.22 -13.10
N MET A 3 4.22 -17.46 -12.30
CA MET A 3 4.20 -17.33 -10.84
C MET A 3 5.29 -16.39 -10.37
N VAL A 4 5.05 -15.71 -9.25
CA VAL A 4 6.02 -14.86 -8.58
C VAL A 4 6.36 -15.44 -7.22
N VAL A 5 7.66 -15.52 -6.93
CA VAL A 5 8.18 -15.88 -5.61
C VAL A 5 8.82 -14.65 -4.98
N LYS A 6 8.17 -14.10 -3.95
CA LYS A 6 8.70 -12.97 -3.18
C LYS A 6 9.47 -13.49 -1.96
N LYS A 7 10.80 -13.42 -2.03
CA LYS A 7 11.69 -13.66 -0.89
C LYS A 7 11.76 -12.41 -0.01
N TYR A 8 11.46 -12.54 1.28
CA TYR A 8 11.65 -11.44 2.23
C TYR A 8 13.07 -11.47 2.79
N ALA A 9 13.70 -10.28 2.88
CA ALA A 9 15.00 -10.12 3.51
C ALA A 9 15.00 -10.69 4.94
N ARG A 10 16.12 -11.32 5.32
CA ARG A 10 16.31 -11.88 6.66
C ARG A 10 16.09 -10.77 7.70
N PRO A 11 15.15 -10.94 8.64
CA PRO A 11 14.98 -9.99 9.72
C PRO A 11 16.18 -9.97 10.66
N THR A 12 16.30 -8.95 11.50
CA THR A 12 17.26 -8.95 12.61
C THR A 12 16.97 -10.10 13.58
N LEU A 13 17.96 -10.55 14.36
CA LEU A 13 17.81 -11.67 15.31
C LEU A 13 16.61 -11.49 16.25
N PHE A 14 16.42 -10.28 16.79
CA PHE A 14 15.25 -9.94 17.59
C PHE A 14 13.93 -10.14 16.83
N ASN A 15 13.85 -9.69 15.58
CA ASN A 15 12.66 -9.89 14.75
C ASN A 15 12.44 -11.36 14.37
N CYS A 16 13.51 -12.15 14.21
CA CYS A 16 13.42 -13.59 14.02
C CYS A 16 12.76 -14.28 15.22
N PHE A 17 13.17 -13.92 16.44
CA PHE A 17 12.54 -14.40 17.67
C PHE A 17 11.05 -13.98 17.75
N VAL A 18 10.76 -12.70 17.52
CA VAL A 18 9.38 -12.18 17.49
C VAL A 18 8.51 -12.91 16.45
N TYR A 19 9.05 -13.23 15.26
CA TYR A 19 8.32 -13.97 14.24
C TYR A 19 8.16 -15.46 14.54
N THR A 20 8.98 -16.00 15.44
CA THR A 20 8.87 -17.41 15.86
C THR A 20 7.74 -17.59 16.87
N PHE A 21 7.58 -16.64 17.81
CA PHE A 21 6.70 -16.85 18.97
C PHE A 21 5.50 -15.90 19.06
N PHE A 22 5.59 -14.68 18.52
CA PHE A 22 4.63 -13.60 18.88
C PHE A 22 3.91 -12.97 17.68
N ARG A 23 4.48 -13.06 16.48
CA ARG A 23 3.96 -12.33 15.32
C ARG A 23 4.04 -13.13 14.03
N PRO A 24 2.98 -13.17 13.21
CA PRO A 24 3.06 -13.71 11.85
C PRO A 24 4.19 -13.08 11.02
N SER A 25 4.88 -13.87 10.21
CA SER A 25 5.96 -13.38 9.35
C SER A 25 5.44 -12.44 8.26
N LYS A 26 6.33 -11.75 7.53
CA LYS A 26 5.91 -10.96 6.36
C LYS A 26 5.26 -11.82 5.27
N ALA A 27 5.73 -13.04 5.09
CA ALA A 27 5.23 -13.96 4.06
C ALA A 27 3.84 -14.50 4.43
N GLU A 28 3.66 -14.92 5.69
CA GLU A 28 2.37 -15.36 6.20
C GLU A 28 1.34 -14.21 6.13
N ARG A 29 1.72 -12.99 6.52
CA ARG A 29 0.83 -11.83 6.41
C ARG A 29 0.44 -11.56 4.95
N ALA A 30 1.37 -11.60 4.01
CA ALA A 30 1.06 -11.41 2.59
C ALA A 30 0.01 -12.42 2.10
N TYR A 31 0.20 -13.70 2.44
CA TYR A 31 -0.75 -14.76 2.10
C TYR A 31 -2.14 -14.54 2.75
N ARG A 32 -2.19 -14.34 4.07
CA ARG A 32 -3.44 -14.14 4.80
C ARG A 32 -4.18 -12.89 4.33
N TYR A 33 -3.44 -11.82 4.03
CA TYR A 33 -4.03 -10.56 3.60
C TYR A 33 -4.53 -10.69 2.15
N ALA A 34 -3.83 -11.43 1.28
CA ALA A 34 -4.30 -11.74 -0.07
C ALA A 34 -5.66 -12.44 -0.05
N LEU A 35 -5.80 -13.47 0.78
CA LEU A 35 -7.07 -14.18 0.96
C LEU A 35 -8.18 -13.26 1.49
N ARG A 36 -7.85 -12.38 2.45
CA ARG A 36 -8.82 -11.44 3.00
C ARG A 36 -9.26 -10.39 1.99
N LEU A 37 -8.33 -9.84 1.22
CA LEU A 37 -8.64 -8.88 0.15
C LEU A 37 -9.53 -9.52 -0.92
N ALA A 38 -9.21 -10.74 -1.35
CA ALA A 38 -10.01 -11.48 -2.32
C ALA A 38 -11.46 -11.70 -1.82
N ARG A 39 -11.64 -12.07 -0.55
CA ARG A 39 -12.98 -12.21 0.07
C ARG A 39 -13.77 -10.90 0.11
N CYS A 40 -13.08 -9.76 0.18
CA CYS A 40 -13.69 -8.44 0.14
C CYS A 40 -13.86 -7.90 -1.29
N GLY A 41 -13.60 -8.70 -2.33
CA GLY A 41 -13.66 -8.25 -3.73
C GLY A 41 -12.57 -7.26 -4.12
N VAL A 42 -11.49 -7.16 -3.34
CA VAL A 42 -10.31 -6.35 -3.70
C VAL A 42 -9.36 -7.21 -4.50
N GLU A 43 -9.06 -6.77 -5.71
CA GLU A 43 -8.14 -7.48 -6.58
C GLU A 43 -6.69 -7.41 -6.06
N THR A 44 -6.04 -8.56 -6.07
CA THR A 44 -4.63 -8.73 -5.69
C THR A 44 -4.11 -10.01 -6.32
N ALA A 45 -2.79 -10.20 -6.30
CA ALA A 45 -2.16 -11.40 -6.85
C ALA A 45 -2.69 -12.64 -6.10
N ALA A 46 -3.33 -13.56 -6.84
CA ALA A 46 -3.94 -14.75 -6.26
C ALA A 46 -2.89 -15.55 -5.47
N PRO A 47 -3.07 -15.73 -4.15
CA PRO A 47 -2.07 -16.38 -3.31
C PRO A 47 -2.04 -17.88 -3.59
N ILE A 48 -0.84 -18.44 -3.72
CA ILE A 48 -0.62 -19.89 -3.83
C ILE A 48 -0.26 -20.44 -2.46
N GLY A 49 0.67 -19.79 -1.76
CA GLY A 49 1.13 -20.22 -0.45
C GLY A 49 2.25 -19.34 0.10
N TYR A 50 2.77 -19.73 1.25
CA TYR A 50 3.99 -19.18 1.81
C TYR A 50 4.86 -20.29 2.38
N VAL A 51 6.17 -20.07 2.40
CA VAL A 51 7.15 -21.01 2.97
C VAL A 51 7.94 -20.29 4.05
N HIS A 52 8.13 -20.94 5.18
CA HIS A 52 9.05 -20.52 6.23
C HIS A 52 10.27 -21.44 6.23
N VAL A 53 11.45 -20.83 6.31
CA VAL A 53 12.71 -21.53 6.56
C VAL A 53 13.10 -21.23 8.00
N TYR A 54 13.30 -22.28 8.79
CA TYR A 54 13.81 -22.21 10.15
C TYR A 54 15.25 -22.73 10.21
N ARG A 55 16.07 -22.19 11.11
CA ARG A 55 17.41 -22.71 11.41
C ARG A 55 17.58 -22.77 12.92
N GLY A 56 17.92 -23.95 13.45
CA GLY A 56 17.99 -24.17 14.89
C GLY A 56 16.69 -23.83 15.62
N GLY A 57 15.53 -24.13 15.01
CA GLY A 57 14.20 -23.81 15.57
C GLY A 57 13.75 -22.35 15.45
N ILE A 58 14.61 -21.43 14.97
CA ILE A 58 14.29 -20.00 14.88
C ILE A 58 13.96 -19.60 13.44
N PHE A 59 12.94 -18.74 13.27
CA PHE A 59 12.57 -18.19 11.96
C PHE A 59 13.78 -17.54 11.28
N HIS A 60 14.08 -17.96 10.05
CA HIS A 60 15.20 -17.43 9.27
C HIS A 60 14.74 -16.62 8.06
N THR A 61 13.88 -17.18 7.22
CA THR A 61 13.45 -16.52 5.97
C THR A 61 12.03 -16.93 5.61
N GLY A 62 11.27 -16.01 5.02
CA GLY A 62 9.93 -16.28 4.51
C GLY A 62 9.86 -16.02 3.01
N TYR A 63 9.08 -16.85 2.32
CA TYR A 63 8.78 -16.74 0.89
C TYR A 63 7.27 -16.67 0.71
N PHE A 64 6.79 -15.75 -0.12
CA PHE A 64 5.39 -15.68 -0.53
C PHE A 64 5.27 -16.03 -2.01
N LEU A 65 4.33 -16.91 -2.35
CA LEU A 65 4.09 -17.37 -3.70
C LEU A 65 2.69 -16.93 -4.15
N CYS A 66 2.61 -16.31 -5.33
CA CYS A 66 1.36 -15.87 -5.92
C CYS A 66 1.40 -15.94 -7.45
N ARG A 67 0.22 -15.85 -8.07
CA ARG A 67 0.12 -15.70 -9.53
C ARG A 67 0.66 -14.32 -9.95
N PHE A 68 1.30 -14.28 -11.11
CA PHE A 68 1.72 -13.02 -11.71
C PHE A 68 0.49 -12.22 -12.19
N LEU A 69 0.47 -10.92 -11.87
CA LEU A 69 -0.50 -9.96 -12.41
C LEU A 69 0.17 -9.16 -13.53
N PRO A 70 -0.23 -9.30 -14.80
CA PRO A 70 0.41 -8.65 -15.95
C PRO A 70 -0.10 -7.21 -16.15
N TYR A 71 -0.12 -6.42 -15.08
CA TYR A 71 -0.62 -5.04 -15.12
C TYR A 71 0.51 -4.03 -14.87
N PRO A 72 0.46 -2.84 -15.47
CA PRO A 72 1.34 -1.74 -15.10
C PRO A 72 0.97 -1.19 -13.71
N THR A 73 1.92 -0.51 -13.08
CA THR A 73 1.69 0.22 -11.82
C THR A 73 1.31 1.66 -12.10
N LEU A 74 0.60 2.32 -11.18
CA LEU A 74 0.32 3.75 -11.28
C LEU A 74 1.58 4.61 -11.36
N SER A 75 2.71 4.13 -10.80
CA SER A 75 4.00 4.82 -10.94
C SER A 75 4.55 4.84 -12.37
N SER A 76 4.10 3.91 -13.22
CA SER A 76 4.51 3.81 -14.63
C SER A 76 3.58 4.53 -15.60
N ILE A 77 2.54 5.19 -15.08
CA ILE A 77 1.57 5.87 -15.93
C ILE A 77 2.23 7.01 -16.71
N LYS A 78 1.97 7.04 -18.02
CA LYS A 78 2.45 8.11 -18.90
C LYS A 78 1.56 9.33 -18.76
N LYS A 79 1.95 10.43 -19.43
CA LYS A 79 1.16 11.66 -19.48
C LYS A 79 -0.21 11.35 -20.11
N LEU A 80 -1.26 11.47 -19.31
CA LEU A 80 -2.65 11.38 -19.73
C LEU A 80 -3.17 12.77 -20.13
N ASP A 81 -4.20 12.80 -20.97
CA ASP A 81 -4.97 14.04 -21.16
C ASP A 81 -5.80 14.39 -19.91
N GLU A 82 -6.42 15.57 -19.91
CA GLU A 82 -7.17 16.05 -18.75
C GLU A 82 -8.40 15.19 -18.43
N THR A 83 -9.11 14.73 -19.45
CA THR A 83 -10.33 13.91 -19.32
C THR A 83 -9.98 12.57 -18.69
N GLU A 84 -8.95 11.92 -19.18
CA GLU A 84 -8.51 10.61 -18.70
C GLU A 84 -7.88 10.69 -17.30
N ASN A 85 -7.14 11.76 -17.01
CA ASN A 85 -6.61 12.01 -15.68
C ASN A 85 -7.74 12.26 -14.66
N ARG A 86 -8.83 12.93 -15.07
CA ARG A 86 -10.02 13.12 -14.23
C ARG A 86 -10.73 11.79 -13.97
N GLN A 87 -10.94 10.98 -15.00
CA GLN A 87 -11.55 9.65 -14.86
C GLN A 87 -10.73 8.74 -13.93
N LEU A 88 -9.41 8.69 -14.12
CA LEU A 88 -8.51 7.94 -13.24
C LEU A 88 -8.64 8.40 -11.78
N GLY A 89 -8.69 9.72 -11.54
CA GLY A 89 -8.85 10.29 -10.21
C GLY A 89 -10.17 9.89 -9.55
N GLU A 90 -11.28 9.96 -10.28
CA GLU A 90 -12.61 9.56 -9.80
C GLU A 90 -12.65 8.07 -9.44
N ASP A 91 -12.21 7.20 -10.35
CA ASP A 91 -12.17 5.75 -10.13
C ASP A 91 -11.24 5.40 -8.96
N PHE A 92 -10.09 6.07 -8.85
CA PHE A 92 -9.15 5.86 -7.75
C PHE A 92 -9.74 6.30 -6.40
N VAL A 93 -10.49 7.41 -6.35
CA VAL A 93 -11.20 7.83 -5.15
C VAL A 93 -12.27 6.81 -4.79
N ALA A 94 -13.07 6.36 -5.75
CA ALA A 94 -14.10 5.35 -5.53
C ALA A 94 -13.49 4.05 -4.95
N PHE A 95 -12.38 3.59 -5.54
CA PHE A 95 -11.62 2.43 -5.04
C PHE A 95 -11.09 2.65 -3.62
N THR A 96 -10.51 3.81 -3.33
CA THR A 96 -9.97 4.11 -1.99
C THR A 96 -11.09 4.24 -0.95
N VAL A 97 -12.25 4.79 -1.32
CA VAL A 97 -13.45 4.82 -0.47
C VAL A 97 -13.92 3.41 -0.19
N PHE A 98 -14.00 2.56 -1.21
CA PHE A 98 -14.38 1.15 -1.08
C PHE A 98 -13.48 0.42 -0.07
N LEU A 99 -12.15 0.52 -0.23
CA LEU A 99 -11.19 -0.08 0.71
C LEU A 99 -11.45 0.38 2.15
N HIS A 100 -11.49 1.69 2.36
CA HIS A 100 -11.61 2.24 3.71
C HIS A 100 -12.99 1.97 4.33
N ARG A 101 -14.09 1.92 3.55
CA ARG A 101 -15.42 1.53 4.06
C ARG A 101 -15.46 0.06 4.49
N HIS A 102 -14.71 -0.82 3.81
CA HIS A 102 -14.54 -2.23 4.22
C HIS A 102 -13.51 -2.41 5.33
N GLY A 103 -13.03 -1.32 5.93
CA GLY A 103 -12.05 -1.35 7.01
C GLY A 103 -10.67 -1.83 6.56
N LEU A 104 -10.36 -1.73 5.26
CA LEU A 104 -9.08 -2.08 4.67
C LEU A 104 -8.27 -0.80 4.47
N VAL A 105 -7.27 -0.54 5.31
CA VAL A 105 -6.37 0.60 5.10
C VAL A 105 -4.97 0.09 4.75
N PRO A 106 -4.50 0.32 3.50
CA PRO A 106 -3.16 -0.07 3.10
C PRO A 106 -2.09 0.66 3.94
N GLY A 107 -1.09 -0.09 4.37
CA GLY A 107 0.04 0.44 5.15
C GLY A 107 1.22 0.93 4.31
N ASP A 108 1.25 0.56 3.02
CA ASP A 108 2.27 0.95 2.03
C ASP A 108 1.57 1.34 0.69
N TYR A 109 0.73 2.39 0.72
CA TYR A 109 -0.15 2.85 -0.37
C TYR A 109 0.55 3.75 -1.41
N ASN A 110 1.75 3.37 -1.84
CA ASN A 110 2.49 4.10 -2.88
C ASN A 110 2.03 3.70 -4.29
N PRO A 111 2.18 4.55 -5.31
CA PRO A 111 1.76 4.25 -6.68
C PRO A 111 2.46 3.04 -7.33
N GLY A 112 3.63 2.63 -6.82
CA GLY A 112 4.33 1.43 -7.29
C GLY A 112 3.68 0.12 -6.80
N ASN A 113 2.87 0.18 -5.74
CA ASN A 113 2.13 -0.95 -5.18
C ASN A 113 0.67 -1.03 -5.65
N ILE A 114 0.26 -0.10 -6.52
CA ILE A 114 -1.10 -0.03 -7.06
C ILE A 114 -0.99 -0.31 -8.55
N LEU A 115 -1.49 -1.48 -8.94
CA LEU A 115 -1.63 -1.89 -10.33
C LEU A 115 -2.93 -1.33 -10.89
N TYR A 116 -2.99 -1.11 -12.20
CA TYR A 116 -4.21 -0.68 -12.86
C TYR A 116 -4.43 -1.39 -14.20
N HIS A 117 -5.70 -1.51 -14.59
CA HIS A 117 -6.13 -1.86 -15.94
C HIS A 117 -7.49 -1.18 -16.20
N LYS A 118 -7.99 -1.27 -17.43
CA LYS A 118 -9.36 -0.83 -17.76
C LYS A 118 -10.26 -2.05 -17.95
N ASP A 119 -11.48 -1.96 -17.45
CA ASP A 119 -12.51 -2.96 -17.77
C ASP A 119 -13.12 -2.74 -19.17
N SER A 120 -14.09 -3.57 -19.54
CA SER A 120 -14.78 -3.50 -20.83
C SER A 120 -15.57 -2.20 -21.04
N GLU A 121 -15.88 -1.46 -19.96
CA GLU A 121 -16.56 -0.16 -20.01
C GLU A 121 -15.55 1.00 -20.06
N GLY A 122 -14.25 0.71 -20.04
CA GLY A 122 -13.19 1.71 -20.02
C GLY A 122 -12.91 2.33 -18.66
N LYS A 123 -13.51 1.82 -17.57
CA LYS A 123 -13.27 2.31 -16.20
C LYS A 123 -11.96 1.75 -15.65
N TYR A 124 -11.26 2.56 -14.87
CA TYR A 124 -10.05 2.11 -14.19
C TYR A 124 -10.39 1.14 -13.06
N ARG A 125 -9.76 -0.03 -13.10
CA ARG A 125 -9.75 -1.03 -12.03
C ARG A 125 -8.36 -1.11 -11.42
N PHE A 126 -8.31 -1.38 -10.13
CA PHE A 126 -7.07 -1.36 -9.37
C PHE A 126 -6.85 -2.68 -8.65
N ALA A 127 -5.61 -3.16 -8.71
CA ALA A 127 -5.16 -4.30 -7.93
C ALA A 127 -4.01 -3.88 -7.01
N LEU A 128 -3.91 -4.49 -5.83
CA LEU A 128 -2.87 -4.15 -4.86
C LEU A 128 -1.79 -5.23 -4.81
N VAL A 129 -0.54 -4.79 -4.76
CA VAL A 129 0.63 -5.65 -4.50
C VAL A 129 1.40 -5.14 -3.28
N ASP A 130 2.36 -5.94 -2.81
CA ASP A 130 3.05 -5.73 -1.54
C ASP A 130 2.12 -5.50 -0.34
N ILE A 131 1.11 -6.35 -0.24
CA ILE A 131 0.02 -6.22 0.71
C ILE A 131 0.35 -6.76 2.12
N ASN A 132 1.62 -6.85 2.52
CA ASN A 132 2.00 -7.45 3.81
C ASN A 132 1.82 -6.49 5.02
N ARG A 133 1.32 -5.27 4.77
CA ARG A 133 0.98 -4.24 5.76
C ARG A 133 -0.40 -3.65 5.48
N PHE A 134 -1.34 -3.97 6.34
CA PHE A 134 -2.69 -3.41 6.35
C PHE A 134 -3.10 -3.17 7.79
N TYR A 135 -3.93 -2.16 7.97
CA TYR A 135 -4.83 -2.10 9.11
C TYR A 135 -6.18 -2.67 8.69
N PHE A 136 -6.74 -3.52 9.55
CA PHE A 136 -8.05 -4.11 9.37
C PHE A 136 -8.98 -3.69 10.50
N GLY A 137 -10.14 -3.13 10.16
CA GLY A 137 -11.16 -2.68 11.10
C GLY A 137 -11.67 -1.27 10.77
N HIS A 138 -12.48 -0.68 11.64
CA HIS A 138 -13.04 0.66 11.42
C HIS A 138 -11.93 1.72 11.34
N PRO A 139 -11.76 2.44 10.22
CA PRO A 139 -10.70 3.41 10.08
C PRO A 139 -11.15 4.81 10.47
N THR A 140 -10.34 5.46 11.29
CA THR A 140 -10.51 6.89 11.61
C THR A 140 -10.11 7.76 10.41
N MET A 141 -10.64 8.98 10.35
CA MET A 141 -10.22 9.98 9.36
C MET A 141 -8.71 10.17 9.35
N ALA A 142 -8.09 10.24 10.54
CA ALA A 142 -6.64 10.34 10.68
C ALA A 142 -5.90 9.20 9.97
N ARG A 143 -6.36 7.95 10.15
CA ARG A 143 -5.76 6.78 9.52
C ARG A 143 -5.97 6.78 8.00
N CYS A 144 -7.15 7.17 7.51
CA CYS A 144 -7.40 7.34 6.08
C CYS A 144 -6.47 8.40 5.48
N MET A 145 -6.33 9.56 6.13
CA MET A 145 -5.46 10.63 5.61
C MET A 145 -3.99 10.22 5.62
N ARG A 146 -3.57 9.39 6.59
CA ARG A 146 -2.23 8.80 6.59
C ARG A 146 -1.98 7.90 5.38
N SER A 147 -2.97 7.18 4.83
CA SER A 147 -2.73 6.41 3.60
C SER A 147 -2.51 7.32 2.38
N PHE A 148 -3.26 8.43 2.26
CA PHE A 148 -3.02 9.43 1.22
C PHE A 148 -1.62 10.04 1.27
N THR A 149 -1.01 10.20 2.46
CA THR A 149 0.37 10.71 2.55
C THR A 149 1.42 9.77 1.95
N GLN A 150 1.06 8.51 1.66
CA GLN A 150 1.96 7.50 1.09
C GLN A 150 1.95 7.49 -0.44
N LEU A 151 1.08 8.28 -1.09
CA LEU A 151 1.03 8.46 -2.54
C LEU A 151 2.21 9.32 -3.03
N SER A 152 3.42 8.78 -2.90
CA SER A 152 4.67 9.42 -3.30
C SER A 152 4.68 9.75 -4.79
N GLY A 153 5.21 10.92 -5.15
CA GLY A 153 5.30 11.38 -6.54
C GLY A 153 4.07 12.14 -7.04
N ALA A 154 2.92 12.03 -6.38
CA ALA A 154 1.76 12.87 -6.68
C ALA A 154 2.02 14.33 -6.29
N ARG A 155 1.64 15.27 -7.15
CA ARG A 155 1.73 16.70 -6.85
C ARG A 155 0.75 17.06 -5.74
N LEU A 156 1.08 18.08 -4.95
CA LEU A 156 0.21 18.49 -3.86
C LEU A 156 -1.18 18.95 -4.36
N SER A 157 -1.23 19.63 -5.51
CA SER A 157 -2.49 20.01 -6.16
C SER A 157 -3.38 18.80 -6.49
N GLN A 158 -2.80 17.71 -7.00
CA GLN A 158 -3.54 16.47 -7.27
C GLN A 158 -4.07 15.85 -5.97
N LEU A 159 -3.24 15.79 -4.92
CA LEU A 159 -3.65 15.26 -3.63
C LEU A 159 -4.78 16.07 -2.98
N VAL A 160 -4.79 17.40 -3.14
CA VAL A 160 -5.89 18.26 -2.68
C VAL A 160 -7.20 17.86 -3.37
N VAL A 161 -7.18 17.70 -4.69
CA VAL A 161 -8.37 17.31 -5.48
C VAL A 161 -8.88 15.94 -5.04
N LEU A 162 -7.99 14.93 -4.94
CA LEU A 162 -8.34 13.58 -4.51
C LEU A 162 -8.92 13.57 -3.09
N ILE A 163 -8.30 14.27 -2.15
CA ILE A 163 -8.77 14.32 -0.75
C ILE A 163 -10.12 15.04 -0.65
N ARG A 164 -10.31 16.14 -1.39
CA ARG A 164 -11.60 16.85 -1.42
C ARG A 164 -12.70 15.93 -1.94
N ARG A 165 -12.48 15.32 -3.11
CA ARG A 165 -13.43 14.37 -3.70
C ARG A 165 -13.71 13.18 -2.79
N TYR A 166 -12.67 12.65 -2.15
CA TYR A 166 -12.80 11.60 -1.14
C TYR A 166 -13.68 12.03 0.04
N CYS A 167 -13.50 13.26 0.54
CA CYS A 167 -14.32 13.80 1.62
C CYS A 167 -15.78 13.98 1.20
N ASP A 168 -16.03 14.43 -0.03
CA ASP A 168 -17.39 14.59 -0.57
C ASP A 168 -18.13 13.26 -0.56
N VAL A 169 -17.52 12.18 -1.06
CA VAL A 169 -18.11 10.82 -1.08
C VAL A 169 -18.25 10.24 0.34
N ARG A 170 -17.36 10.61 1.26
CA ARG A 170 -17.40 10.15 2.66
C ARG A 170 -18.30 11.00 3.55
N HIS A 171 -18.84 12.12 3.05
CA HIS A 171 -19.54 13.15 3.82
C HIS A 171 -18.72 13.62 5.03
N TRP A 172 -17.44 13.91 4.78
CA TRP A 172 -16.48 14.34 5.80
C TRP A 172 -16.10 15.81 5.62
N ASP A 173 -15.76 16.49 6.72
CA ASP A 173 -15.23 17.85 6.66
C ASP A 173 -13.83 17.85 6.00
N PRO A 174 -13.67 18.48 4.81
CA PRO A 174 -12.40 18.54 4.12
C PRO A 174 -11.34 19.33 4.89
N LYS A 175 -11.71 20.33 5.70
CA LYS A 175 -10.75 21.11 6.50
C LYS A 175 -10.11 20.22 7.57
N ARG A 176 -10.92 19.42 8.28
CA ARG A 176 -10.42 18.46 9.27
C ARG A 176 -9.56 17.36 8.65
N ALA A 177 -9.99 16.81 7.50
CA ALA A 177 -9.22 15.82 6.77
C ALA A 177 -7.85 16.37 6.35
N TRP A 178 -7.83 17.60 5.82
CA TRP A 178 -6.61 18.29 5.43
C TRP A 178 -5.64 18.50 6.59
N LYS A 179 -6.13 18.88 7.78
CA LYS A 179 -5.31 18.99 9.00
C LYS A 179 -4.60 17.68 9.32
N TYR A 180 -5.32 16.54 9.32
CA TYR A 180 -4.71 15.24 9.56
C TYR A 180 -3.67 14.87 8.49
N PHE A 181 -3.99 15.13 7.22
CA PHE A 181 -3.06 14.89 6.11
C PHE A 181 -1.75 15.68 6.29
N GLN A 182 -1.83 16.97 6.62
CA GLN A 182 -0.65 17.81 6.86
C GLN A 182 0.18 17.33 8.05
N LEU A 183 -0.47 16.94 9.16
CA LEU A 183 0.22 16.42 10.34
C LEU A 183 1.04 15.16 10.01
N TYR A 184 0.45 14.19 9.31
CA TYR A 184 1.17 12.97 8.93
C TYR A 184 2.26 13.23 7.89
N ARG A 185 2.02 14.14 6.93
CA ARG A 185 3.02 14.48 5.92
C ARG A 185 4.26 15.13 6.54
N ARG A 186 4.09 16.04 7.51
CA ARG A 186 5.21 16.64 8.25
C ARG A 186 6.03 15.59 9.00
N SER A 187 5.36 14.64 9.65
CA SER A 187 6.02 13.53 10.35
C SER A 187 6.84 12.65 9.40
N LEU A 188 6.33 12.37 8.20
CA LEU A 188 7.05 11.62 7.17
C LEU A 188 8.29 12.37 6.68
N CYS A 189 8.16 13.64 6.28
CA CYS A 189 9.30 14.45 5.85
C CYS A 189 10.37 14.57 6.96
N GLY A 190 9.97 14.69 8.22
CA GLY A 190 10.90 14.67 9.36
C GLY A 190 11.69 13.37 9.46
N LYS A 191 11.01 12.21 9.33
CA LYS A 191 11.67 10.89 9.34
C LYS A 191 12.61 10.69 8.15
N GLU A 192 12.23 11.16 6.96
CA GLU A 192 13.08 11.09 5.77
C GLU A 192 14.33 11.95 5.91
N ARG A 193 14.21 13.18 6.45
CA ARG A 193 15.35 14.03 6.76
C ARG A 193 16.31 13.38 7.75
N ILE A 194 15.80 12.78 8.82
CA ILE A 194 16.63 12.08 9.82
C ILE A 194 17.34 10.88 9.18
N LYS A 195 16.62 10.07 8.38
CA LYS A 195 17.23 8.94 7.66
C LYS A 195 18.31 9.39 6.68
N SER A 196 18.07 10.47 5.95
CA SER A 196 19.06 11.03 5.01
C SER A 196 20.31 11.48 5.75
N LYS A 197 20.16 12.25 6.84
CA LYS A 197 21.27 12.68 7.70
C LYS A 197 22.04 11.50 8.29
N PHE A 198 21.35 10.44 8.71
CA PHE A 198 22.00 9.25 9.25
C PHE A 198 22.77 8.47 8.19
N LYS A 199 22.22 8.38 6.96
CA LYS A 199 22.92 7.77 5.81
C LYS A 199 24.14 8.57 5.38
N SER A 200 24.07 9.90 5.39
CA SER A 200 25.22 10.76 5.08
C SER A 200 26.29 10.64 6.16
N LEU A 201 25.91 10.52 7.44
CA LEU A 201 26.86 10.31 8.54
C LEU A 201 27.62 8.98 8.45
N LEU A 202 26.98 7.96 7.87
CA LEU A 202 27.56 6.61 7.69
C LEU A 202 28.30 6.45 6.36
N GLY A 203 28.43 7.50 5.54
CA GLY A 203 29.06 7.40 4.21
C GLY A 203 28.32 6.47 3.23
N LEU A 204 27.02 6.23 3.45
CA LEU A 204 26.18 5.31 2.65
C LEU A 204 25.36 6.03 1.56
N LEU A 205 25.66 7.30 1.30
CA LEU A 205 25.20 8.05 0.13
C LEU A 205 26.45 8.42 -0.69
N PRO A 206 26.39 8.34 -2.04
CA PRO A 206 27.40 8.98 -2.87
C PRO A 206 27.43 10.50 -2.63
#